data_AF-A0A917MV86-F1
#
_entry.id   AF-A0A917MV86-F1
#
_cell.length_a   1.000
_cell.length_b   1.000
_cell.length_c   1.000
_cell.angle_alpha   90.00
_cell.angle_beta   90.00
_cell.angle_gamma   90.00
#
_symmetry.space_group_name_H-M   'P 1'
#
loop_
_entity.id
_entity.type
_entity.pdbx_description
1 polymer ?
#
loop_
_entity_poly.entity_id
_entity_poly.type
_entity_poly.pdbx_seq_one_letter_code
_entity_poly.pdbx_strand_id
1 'polypeptide(L)'
;MEKSSLELLVSRLAAIYINDNAGFASAVREQRGHIGIDDLRHLCDILKNGIPVHPNVDNSLLGLSGWISVCLDVVFELIYLLDEKALAVLESFAFGEYDWTQSRALIGLCHLYLAGKLHKDKIELIAVRLEEMRFETHLYFVEELLSRREQDARYDQFFHLFNKSDLFQEALTEIIPSPPLTRVELIVLGERIIAANESPEKLQKLMELFDSNVPYPQGSSLFYYPEDADGAGDYSQYNPPVEEVVDKCLAYKVRVI
;
A
#
# COMPACT_ATOMS: atom_id res chain seq x y z
N MET A 1 -23.01 13.04 -20.99
CA MET A 1 -23.66 11.78 -21.43
C MET A 1 -24.91 11.54 -20.60
N GLU A 2 -25.89 10.79 -21.13
CA GLU A 2 -27.01 10.26 -20.33
C GLU A 2 -26.48 9.31 -19.25
N LYS A 3 -27.07 9.35 -18.04
CA LYS A 3 -26.61 8.55 -16.88
C LYS A 3 -26.47 7.06 -17.21
N SER A 4 -27.46 6.46 -17.87
CA SER A 4 -27.46 5.04 -18.25
C SER A 4 -26.35 4.68 -19.24
N SER A 5 -25.97 5.61 -20.11
CA SER A 5 -24.87 5.40 -21.07
C SER A 5 -23.52 5.42 -20.37
N LEU A 6 -23.37 6.27 -19.34
CA LEU A 6 -22.17 6.36 -18.54
C LEU A 6 -21.99 5.14 -17.63
N GLU A 7 -23.06 4.66 -17.00
CA GLU A 7 -23.05 3.41 -16.21
C GLU A 7 -22.64 2.21 -17.09
N LEU A 8 -23.17 2.12 -18.32
CA LEU A 8 -22.78 1.09 -19.26
C LEU A 8 -21.30 1.22 -19.66
N LEU A 9 -20.80 2.44 -19.85
CA LEU A 9 -19.38 2.66 -20.13
C LEU A 9 -18.50 2.18 -18.98
N VAL A 10 -18.79 2.57 -17.74
CA VAL A 10 -18.05 2.13 -16.56
C VAL A 10 -18.09 0.61 -16.42
N SER A 11 -19.26 0.00 -16.58
CA SER A 11 -19.43 -1.46 -16.52
C SER A 11 -18.57 -2.19 -17.56
N ARG A 12 -18.52 -1.70 -18.81
CA ARG A 12 -17.67 -2.29 -19.86
C ARG A 12 -16.19 -2.11 -19.58
N LEU A 13 -15.77 -0.92 -19.15
CA LEU A 13 -14.36 -0.65 -18.83
C LEU A 13 -13.89 -1.46 -17.62
N ALA A 14 -14.75 -1.65 -16.61
CA ALA A 14 -14.51 -2.55 -15.50
C ALA A 14 -14.32 -4.01 -15.94
N ALA A 15 -15.14 -4.48 -16.89
CA ALA A 15 -14.96 -5.81 -17.48
C ALA A 15 -13.63 -5.92 -18.25
N ILE A 16 -13.19 -4.86 -18.94
CA ILE A 16 -11.87 -4.82 -19.60
C ILE A 16 -10.76 -4.83 -18.55
N TYR A 17 -10.85 -4.02 -17.49
CA TYR A 17 -9.87 -3.98 -16.41
C TYR A 17 -9.57 -5.37 -15.83
N ILE A 18 -10.63 -6.15 -15.57
CA ILE A 18 -10.51 -7.50 -15.01
C ILE A 18 -9.90 -8.50 -16.01
N ASN A 19 -10.31 -8.44 -17.28
CA ASN A 19 -9.97 -9.47 -18.27
C ASN A 19 -8.73 -9.15 -19.12
N ASP A 20 -8.39 -7.87 -19.28
CA ASP A 20 -7.33 -7.36 -20.15
C ASP A 20 -6.78 -6.04 -19.58
N ASN A 21 -5.98 -6.16 -18.52
CA ASN A 21 -5.34 -5.01 -17.87
C ASN A 21 -4.43 -4.22 -18.86
N ALA A 22 -3.82 -4.91 -19.83
CA ALA A 22 -2.98 -4.25 -20.83
C ALA A 22 -3.80 -3.37 -21.80
N GLY A 23 -4.99 -3.83 -22.20
CA GLY A 23 -5.91 -3.08 -23.06
C GLY A 23 -6.65 -1.95 -22.34
N PHE A 24 -6.82 -2.05 -21.02
CA PHE A 24 -7.60 -1.09 -20.22
C PHE A 24 -7.15 0.37 -20.39
N ALA A 25 -5.86 0.65 -20.24
CA ALA A 25 -5.33 2.01 -20.38
C ALA A 25 -5.55 2.60 -21.78
N SER A 26 -5.60 1.77 -22.83
CA SER A 26 -5.96 2.21 -24.18
C SER A 26 -7.45 2.54 -24.25
N ALA A 27 -8.31 1.66 -23.74
CA ALA A 27 -9.76 1.82 -23.78
C ALA A 27 -10.24 3.06 -23.01
N VAL A 28 -9.61 3.38 -21.87
CA VAL A 28 -9.87 4.63 -21.13
C VAL A 28 -9.46 5.85 -21.97
N ARG A 29 -8.26 5.85 -22.57
CA ARG A 29 -7.78 6.98 -23.38
C ARG A 29 -8.68 7.30 -24.57
N GLU A 30 -9.32 6.30 -25.17
CA GLU A 30 -10.31 6.48 -26.24
C GLU A 30 -11.56 7.27 -25.81
N GLN A 31 -11.84 7.34 -24.49
CA GLN A 31 -12.95 8.14 -23.96
C GLN A 31 -12.58 9.62 -23.81
N ARG A 32 -11.33 10.01 -24.09
CA ARG A 32 -10.91 11.42 -24.06
C ARG A 32 -11.71 12.21 -25.10
N GLY A 33 -12.33 13.30 -24.66
CA GLY A 33 -13.21 14.13 -25.48
C GLY A 33 -14.67 13.66 -25.54
N HIS A 34 -14.96 12.43 -25.11
CA HIS A 34 -16.32 11.93 -24.93
C HIS A 34 -16.85 12.16 -23.51
N ILE A 35 -15.95 12.20 -22.52
CA ILE A 35 -16.25 12.55 -21.13
C ILE A 35 -16.05 14.05 -20.92
N GLY A 36 -17.07 14.71 -20.39
CA GLY A 36 -17.11 16.14 -20.09
C GLY A 36 -17.29 16.45 -18.61
N ILE A 37 -17.19 17.72 -18.26
CA ILE A 37 -17.37 18.18 -16.87
C ILE A 37 -18.77 17.87 -16.32
N ASP A 38 -19.78 17.88 -17.19
CA ASP A 38 -21.17 17.56 -16.82
C ASP A 38 -21.35 16.09 -16.41
N ASP A 39 -20.43 15.21 -16.82
CA ASP A 39 -20.43 13.80 -16.44
C ASP A 39 -19.91 13.58 -15.01
N LEU A 40 -19.17 14.53 -14.43
CA LEU A 40 -18.59 14.39 -13.08
C LEU A 40 -19.64 14.05 -12.04
N ARG A 41 -20.81 14.70 -12.10
CA ARG A 41 -21.88 14.44 -11.15
C ARG A 41 -22.31 12.97 -11.20
N HIS A 42 -22.46 12.43 -12.40
CA HIS A 42 -22.87 11.04 -12.59
C HIS A 42 -21.75 10.05 -12.24
N LEU A 43 -20.50 10.35 -12.58
CA LEU A 43 -19.34 9.57 -12.12
C LEU A 43 -19.30 9.50 -10.58
N CYS A 44 -19.48 10.62 -9.89
CA CYS A 44 -19.56 10.66 -8.43
C CYS A 44 -20.76 9.89 -7.87
N ASP A 45 -21.89 9.88 -8.56
CA ASP A 45 -23.05 9.07 -8.16
C ASP A 45 -22.74 7.56 -8.28
N ILE A 46 -21.97 7.14 -9.28
CA ILE A 46 -21.53 5.74 -9.44
C ILE A 46 -20.62 5.32 -8.28
N LEU A 47 -19.70 6.18 -7.84
CA LEU A 47 -18.82 5.90 -6.68
C LEU A 47 -19.62 5.60 -5.41
N LYS A 48 -20.79 6.24 -5.23
CA LYS A 48 -21.62 6.12 -4.03
C LYS A 48 -22.61 4.96 -4.09
N ASN A 49 -23.21 4.73 -5.26
CA ASN A 49 -24.33 3.79 -5.39
C ASN A 49 -23.92 2.45 -6.02
N GLY A 50 -22.72 2.38 -6.61
CA GLY A 50 -22.30 1.25 -7.42
C GLY A 50 -23.13 1.10 -8.69
N ILE A 51 -22.78 0.08 -9.48
CA ILE A 51 -23.52 -0.35 -10.67
C ILE A 51 -23.60 -1.88 -10.72
N PRO A 52 -24.58 -2.46 -11.43
CA PRO A 52 -24.66 -3.91 -11.60
C PRO A 52 -23.40 -4.50 -12.25
N VAL A 53 -23.09 -5.75 -11.89
CA VAL A 53 -21.95 -6.48 -12.47
C VAL A 53 -22.19 -6.74 -13.95
N HIS A 54 -21.15 -6.51 -14.77
CA HIS A 54 -21.23 -6.75 -16.20
C HIS A 54 -21.44 -8.26 -16.49
N PRO A 55 -22.31 -8.66 -17.43
CA PRO A 55 -22.60 -10.08 -17.70
C PRO A 55 -21.40 -10.96 -18.07
N ASN A 56 -20.33 -10.36 -18.59
CA ASN A 56 -19.11 -11.06 -18.98
C ASN A 56 -18.09 -11.21 -17.84
N VAL A 57 -18.44 -10.80 -16.62
CA VAL A 57 -17.57 -10.93 -15.46
C VAL A 57 -18.11 -12.07 -14.61
N ASP A 58 -17.24 -13.03 -14.30
CA ASP A 58 -17.57 -14.12 -13.39
C ASP A 58 -17.59 -13.60 -11.95
N ASN A 59 -18.80 -13.49 -11.39
CA ASN A 59 -19.03 -13.07 -10.01
C ASN A 59 -18.30 -13.92 -8.98
N SER A 60 -17.99 -15.19 -9.28
CA SER A 60 -17.26 -16.05 -8.35
C SER A 60 -15.79 -15.69 -8.21
N LEU A 61 -15.24 -14.98 -9.21
CA LEU A 61 -13.87 -14.45 -9.19
C LEU A 61 -13.79 -13.10 -8.47
N LEU A 62 -14.94 -12.46 -8.23
CA LEU A 62 -15.03 -11.21 -7.51
C LEU A 62 -15.22 -11.51 -6.02
N GLY A 63 -14.22 -11.19 -5.19
CA GLY A 63 -14.37 -11.19 -3.74
C GLY A 63 -15.52 -10.28 -3.28
N LEU A 64 -15.81 -10.26 -1.97
CA LEU A 64 -16.97 -9.55 -1.38
C LEU A 64 -17.16 -8.09 -1.85
N SER A 65 -16.07 -7.39 -2.17
CA SER A 65 -16.07 -6.00 -2.65
C SER A 65 -15.39 -5.81 -4.02
N GLY A 66 -15.02 -6.88 -4.72
CA GLY A 66 -14.15 -6.83 -5.90
C GLY A 66 -14.71 -5.98 -7.04
N TRP A 67 -16.01 -6.12 -7.33
CA TRP A 67 -16.65 -5.32 -8.39
C TRP A 67 -16.68 -3.83 -8.09
N ILE A 68 -17.00 -3.49 -6.83
CA ILE A 68 -17.07 -2.09 -6.40
C ILE A 68 -15.67 -1.47 -6.51
N SER A 69 -14.63 -2.17 -6.06
CA SER A 69 -13.25 -1.72 -6.19
C SER A 69 -12.89 -1.43 -7.65
N VAL A 70 -13.15 -2.37 -8.56
CA VAL A 70 -12.85 -2.19 -10.00
C VAL A 70 -13.63 -1.00 -10.58
N CYS A 71 -14.90 -0.81 -10.20
CA CYS A 71 -15.67 0.33 -10.65
C CYS A 71 -15.11 1.66 -10.11
N LEU A 72 -14.63 1.70 -8.86
CA LEU A 72 -13.95 2.87 -8.30
C LEU A 72 -12.72 3.22 -9.15
N ASP A 73 -11.89 2.23 -9.48
CA ASP A 73 -10.68 2.39 -10.28
C ASP A 73 -10.98 3.00 -11.65
N VAL A 74 -11.96 2.41 -12.34
CA VAL A 74 -12.42 2.87 -13.65
C VAL A 74 -12.97 4.29 -13.58
N VAL A 75 -13.76 4.61 -12.57
CA VAL A 75 -14.33 5.95 -12.44
C VAL A 75 -13.24 6.99 -12.22
N PHE A 76 -12.26 6.73 -11.36
CA PHE A 76 -11.14 7.66 -11.16
C PHE A 76 -10.31 7.85 -12.42
N GLU A 77 -10.05 6.78 -13.19
CA GLU A 77 -9.39 6.87 -14.49
C GLU A 77 -10.16 7.76 -15.49
N LEU A 78 -11.49 7.66 -15.52
CA LEU A 78 -12.33 8.56 -16.32
C LEU A 78 -12.30 10.00 -15.80
N ILE A 79 -12.29 10.21 -14.48
CA ILE A 79 -12.15 11.54 -13.86
C ILE A 79 -10.80 12.17 -14.27
N TYR A 80 -9.71 11.40 -14.33
CA TYR A 80 -8.39 11.92 -14.72
C TYR A 80 -8.35 12.44 -16.16
N LEU A 81 -9.21 11.95 -17.06
CA LEU A 81 -9.32 12.47 -18.43
C LEU A 81 -9.78 13.94 -18.47
N LEU A 82 -10.39 14.44 -17.41
CA LEU A 82 -10.90 15.80 -17.29
C LEU A 82 -9.84 16.81 -16.82
N ASP A 83 -8.64 16.34 -16.47
CA ASP A 83 -7.52 17.17 -16.06
C ASP A 83 -7.89 18.15 -14.92
N GLU A 84 -7.48 19.42 -15.02
CA GLU A 84 -7.75 20.48 -14.04
C GLU A 84 -9.24 20.70 -13.76
N LYS A 85 -10.13 20.32 -14.69
CA LYS A 85 -11.59 20.46 -14.50
C LYS A 85 -12.11 19.55 -13.39
N ALA A 86 -11.39 18.47 -13.08
CA ALA A 86 -11.72 17.56 -11.99
C ALA A 86 -11.11 17.98 -10.64
N LEU A 87 -10.29 19.04 -10.59
CA LEU A 87 -9.50 19.37 -9.40
C LEU A 87 -10.35 19.48 -8.13
N ALA A 88 -11.46 20.23 -8.18
CA ALA A 88 -12.33 20.41 -7.01
C ALA A 88 -12.93 19.08 -6.50
N VAL A 89 -13.25 18.16 -7.43
CA VAL A 89 -13.76 16.83 -7.09
C VAL A 89 -12.65 15.97 -6.48
N LEU A 90 -11.46 15.98 -7.08
CA LEU A 90 -10.30 15.26 -6.55
C LEU A 90 -9.94 15.75 -5.15
N GLU A 91 -9.88 17.05 -4.91
CA GLU A 91 -9.61 17.60 -3.57
C GLU A 91 -10.68 17.17 -2.55
N SER A 92 -11.96 17.15 -2.96
CA SER A 92 -13.05 16.73 -2.07
C SER A 92 -12.94 15.27 -1.62
N PHE A 93 -12.44 14.38 -2.49
CA PHE A 93 -12.21 12.98 -2.15
C PHE A 93 -10.90 12.80 -1.40
N ALA A 94 -9.81 13.43 -1.85
CA ALA A 94 -8.49 13.33 -1.24
C ALA A 94 -8.49 13.74 0.23
N PHE A 95 -9.34 14.70 0.59
CA PHE A 95 -9.47 15.22 1.95
C PHE A 95 -10.84 14.89 2.58
N GLY A 96 -11.55 13.91 2.03
CA GLY A 96 -12.82 13.42 2.53
C GLY A 96 -12.67 12.43 3.69
N GLU A 97 -13.67 11.59 3.92
CA GLU A 97 -13.72 10.67 5.06
C GLU A 97 -13.30 9.22 4.75
N TYR A 98 -13.35 8.83 3.47
CA TYR A 98 -13.21 7.42 3.06
C TYR A 98 -11.84 7.15 2.44
N ASP A 99 -11.08 6.28 3.11
CA ASP A 99 -9.72 5.85 2.78
C ASP A 99 -9.57 5.36 1.33
N TRP A 100 -10.50 4.51 0.86
CA TRP A 100 -10.46 3.95 -0.50
C TRP A 100 -10.62 4.98 -1.63
N THR A 101 -11.23 6.16 -1.37
CA THR A 101 -11.43 7.22 -2.36
C THR A 101 -10.43 8.33 -2.15
N GLN A 102 -9.96 8.54 -0.91
CA GLN A 102 -8.82 9.39 -0.59
C GLN A 102 -7.60 8.97 -1.39
N SER A 103 -7.18 7.70 -1.31
CA SER A 103 -5.96 7.20 -1.98
C SER A 103 -6.02 7.41 -3.51
N ARG A 104 -7.15 7.09 -4.15
CA ARG A 104 -7.34 7.31 -5.59
C ARG A 104 -7.36 8.78 -5.97
N ALA A 105 -7.96 9.63 -5.16
CA ALA A 105 -7.94 11.06 -5.42
C ALA A 105 -6.53 11.66 -5.26
N LEU A 106 -5.76 11.21 -4.26
CA LEU A 106 -4.36 11.60 -4.07
C LEU A 106 -3.49 11.25 -5.28
N ILE A 107 -3.69 10.06 -5.86
CA ILE A 107 -3.02 9.65 -7.11
C ILE A 107 -3.40 10.56 -8.28
N GLY A 108 -4.66 10.96 -8.36
CA GLY A 108 -5.12 11.95 -9.35
C GLY A 108 -4.43 13.30 -9.20
N LEU A 109 -4.27 13.79 -7.97
CA LEU A 109 -3.55 15.05 -7.71
C LEU A 109 -2.06 14.92 -8.08
N CYS A 110 -1.43 13.78 -7.75
CA CYS A 110 -0.06 13.48 -8.17
C CYS A 110 0.07 13.47 -9.71
N HIS A 111 -0.88 12.85 -10.40
CA HIS A 111 -0.93 12.85 -11.87
C HIS A 111 -1.04 14.27 -12.45
N LEU A 112 -1.94 15.10 -11.92
CA LEU A 112 -2.08 16.50 -12.36
C LEU A 112 -0.80 17.31 -12.13
N TYR A 113 -0.08 17.06 -11.03
CA TYR A 113 1.21 17.68 -10.77
C TYR A 113 2.26 17.27 -11.81
N LEU A 114 2.38 15.97 -12.10
CA LEU A 114 3.30 15.48 -13.15
C LEU A 114 2.97 16.02 -14.55
N ALA A 115 1.69 16.32 -14.79
CA ALA A 115 1.22 16.94 -16.04
C ALA A 115 1.45 18.46 -16.09
N GLY A 116 1.98 19.08 -15.02
CA GLY A 116 2.18 20.52 -14.92
C GLY A 116 0.89 21.33 -14.73
N LYS A 117 -0.20 20.66 -14.30
CA LYS A 117 -1.55 21.25 -14.14
C LYS A 117 -1.93 21.51 -12.69
N LEU A 118 -1.06 21.13 -11.75
CA LEU A 118 -1.23 21.38 -10.33
C LEU A 118 -0.03 22.15 -9.79
N HIS A 119 -0.29 23.20 -9.01
CA HIS A 119 0.78 23.98 -8.40
C HIS A 119 1.43 23.20 -7.22
N LYS A 120 2.70 23.49 -6.94
CA LYS A 120 3.51 22.73 -5.98
C LYS A 120 2.95 22.78 -4.55
N ASP A 121 2.35 23.90 -4.16
CA ASP A 121 1.71 24.09 -2.84
C ASP A 121 0.64 23.03 -2.53
N LYS A 122 -0.11 22.57 -3.53
CA LYS A 122 -1.13 21.53 -3.36
C LYS A 122 -0.52 20.16 -3.06
N ILE A 123 0.60 19.84 -3.69
CA ILE A 123 1.34 18.60 -3.44
C ILE A 123 2.04 18.64 -2.07
N GLU A 124 2.59 19.80 -1.69
CA GLU A 124 3.13 20.00 -0.34
C GLU A 124 2.03 19.90 0.73
N LEU A 125 0.81 20.36 0.44
CA LEU A 125 -0.34 20.19 1.33
C LEU A 125 -0.72 18.71 1.50
N ILE A 126 -0.67 17.89 0.45
CA ILE A 126 -0.86 16.43 0.58
C ILE A 126 0.15 15.87 1.58
N ALA A 127 1.43 16.20 1.43
CA ALA A 127 2.47 15.69 2.33
C ALA A 127 2.22 16.04 3.80
N VAL A 128 1.69 17.24 4.08
CA VAL A 128 1.32 17.67 5.44
C VAL A 128 0.11 16.89 5.96
N ARG A 129 -0.91 16.67 5.12
CA ARG A 129 -2.17 16.06 5.54
C ARG A 129 -2.16 14.54 5.56
N LEU A 130 -1.18 13.89 4.92
CA LEU A 130 -1.03 12.44 4.96
C LEU A 130 -1.00 11.93 6.40
N GLU A 131 -0.27 12.58 7.31
CA GLU A 131 -0.20 12.17 8.74
C GLU A 131 -1.55 12.22 9.48
N GLU A 132 -2.55 12.93 8.94
CA GLU A 132 -3.90 12.99 9.52
C GLU A 132 -4.80 11.85 8.99
N MET A 133 -4.35 11.12 7.97
CA MET A 133 -5.13 10.07 7.32
C MET A 133 -4.99 8.73 8.05
N ARG A 134 -5.95 7.85 7.81
CA ARG A 134 -5.90 6.49 8.35
C ARG A 134 -4.82 5.69 7.65
N PHE A 135 -4.23 4.73 8.37
CA PHE A 135 -3.18 3.87 7.85
C PHE A 135 -3.58 3.15 6.55
N GLU A 136 -4.84 2.73 6.42
CA GLU A 136 -5.37 2.11 5.20
C GLU A 136 -5.25 3.02 3.96
N THR A 137 -5.40 4.34 4.13
CA THR A 137 -5.17 5.31 3.04
C THR A 137 -3.72 5.27 2.57
N HIS A 138 -2.76 5.12 3.50
CA HIS A 138 -1.34 5.00 3.16
C HIS A 138 -1.05 3.71 2.41
N LEU A 139 -1.61 2.58 2.86
CA LEU A 139 -1.45 1.29 2.18
C LEU A 139 -1.92 1.38 0.72
N TYR A 140 -3.17 1.79 0.49
CA TYR A 140 -3.69 1.90 -0.87
C TYR A 140 -2.93 2.93 -1.72
N PHE A 141 -2.48 4.03 -1.11
CA PHE A 141 -1.74 5.07 -1.82
C PHE A 141 -0.34 4.61 -2.24
N VAL A 142 0.37 3.92 -1.34
CA VAL A 142 1.70 3.36 -1.62
C VAL A 142 1.61 2.28 -2.69
N GLU A 143 0.66 1.36 -2.59
CA GLU A 143 0.46 0.28 -3.58
C GLU A 143 0.27 0.87 -4.99
N GLU A 144 -0.60 1.87 -5.11
CA GLU A 144 -0.86 2.53 -6.39
C GLU A 144 0.34 3.36 -6.88
N LEU A 145 1.06 4.08 -5.99
CA LEU A 145 2.28 4.79 -6.37
C LEU A 145 3.36 3.85 -6.90
N LEU A 146 3.51 2.65 -6.32
CA LEU A 146 4.45 1.64 -6.78
C LEU A 146 4.08 1.13 -8.16
N SER A 147 2.81 0.78 -8.37
CA SER A 147 2.26 0.37 -9.67
C SER A 147 2.49 1.45 -10.74
N ARG A 148 2.28 2.73 -10.41
CA ARG A 148 2.53 3.84 -11.35
C ARG A 148 4.01 4.07 -11.63
N ARG A 149 4.88 3.89 -10.62
CA ARG A 149 6.34 4.01 -10.79
C ARG A 149 6.89 3.01 -11.80
N GLU A 150 6.34 1.81 -11.86
CA GLU A 150 6.73 0.80 -12.86
C GLU A 150 6.45 1.25 -14.30
N GLN A 151 5.43 2.10 -14.49
CA GLN A 151 5.00 2.60 -15.79
C GLN A 151 5.62 3.96 -16.14
N ASP A 152 5.89 4.80 -15.13
CA ASP A 152 6.43 6.15 -15.28
C ASP A 152 7.34 6.51 -14.10
N ALA A 153 8.65 6.53 -14.36
CA ALA A 153 9.68 6.81 -13.36
C ALA A 153 9.55 8.21 -12.71
N ARG A 154 8.78 9.14 -13.29
CA ARG A 154 8.52 10.45 -12.67
C ARG A 154 7.76 10.34 -11.35
N TYR A 155 7.04 9.24 -11.10
CA TYR A 155 6.38 8.99 -9.82
C TYR A 155 7.38 8.77 -8.66
N ASP A 156 8.65 8.48 -8.93
CA ASP A 156 9.68 8.27 -7.91
C ASP A 156 9.85 9.48 -6.97
N GLN A 157 9.63 10.69 -7.49
CA GLN A 157 9.71 11.92 -6.69
C GLN A 157 8.70 11.97 -5.53
N PHE A 158 7.57 11.28 -5.64
CA PHE A 158 6.55 11.25 -4.60
C PHE A 158 7.00 10.42 -3.40
N PHE A 159 7.79 9.37 -3.62
CA PHE A 159 8.38 8.60 -2.52
C PHE A 159 9.30 9.50 -1.71
N HIS A 160 10.16 10.29 -2.36
CA HIS A 160 11.00 11.26 -1.65
C HIS A 160 10.21 12.35 -0.91
N LEU A 161 9.14 12.84 -1.52
CA LEU A 161 8.32 13.91 -0.94
C LEU A 161 7.54 13.44 0.29
N PHE A 162 6.94 12.25 0.21
CA PHE A 162 6.08 11.70 1.26
C PHE A 162 6.86 10.89 2.30
N ASN A 163 8.17 10.65 2.10
CA ASN A 163 9.04 9.95 3.06
C ASN A 163 9.13 10.63 4.43
N LYS A 164 8.59 11.83 4.62
CA LYS A 164 8.54 12.48 5.93
C LYS A 164 7.41 11.96 6.82
N SER A 165 6.43 11.26 6.26
CA SER A 165 5.33 10.69 7.02
C SER A 165 5.72 9.32 7.57
N ASP A 166 5.60 9.14 8.89
CA ASP A 166 5.92 7.87 9.54
C ASP A 166 4.97 6.76 9.04
N LEU A 167 3.67 7.05 8.94
CA LEU A 167 2.66 6.10 8.44
C LEU A 167 2.90 5.72 6.97
N PHE A 168 3.42 6.64 6.14
CA PHE A 168 3.79 6.33 4.76
C PHE A 168 4.98 5.37 4.69
N GLN A 169 5.98 5.54 5.56
CA GLN A 169 7.12 4.63 5.66
C GLN A 169 6.71 3.25 6.19
N GLU A 170 5.80 3.20 7.17
CA GLU A 170 5.24 1.95 7.68
C GLU A 170 4.50 1.20 6.57
N ALA A 171 3.63 1.88 5.81
CA ALA A 171 2.92 1.29 4.67
C ALA A 171 3.87 0.79 3.56
N LEU A 172 4.95 1.53 3.27
CA LEU A 172 6.00 1.08 2.36
C LEU A 172 6.67 -0.21 2.82
N THR A 173 6.95 -0.33 4.12
CA THR A 173 7.58 -1.52 4.71
C THR A 173 6.64 -2.72 4.67
N GLU A 174 5.34 -2.49 4.86
CA GLU A 174 4.32 -3.54 4.78
C GLU A 174 4.14 -4.06 3.35
N ILE A 175 4.10 -3.17 2.35
CA ILE A 175 3.86 -3.53 0.95
C ILE A 175 5.11 -4.05 0.25
N ILE A 176 6.28 -3.47 0.56
CA ILE A 176 7.57 -3.92 0.07
C ILE A 176 8.26 -4.63 1.24
N PRO A 177 7.94 -5.91 1.50
CA PRO A 177 8.67 -6.64 2.51
C PRO A 177 10.15 -6.61 2.15
N SER A 178 10.96 -6.16 3.10
CA SER A 178 12.41 -6.25 2.95
C SER A 178 12.77 -7.71 2.65
N PRO A 179 13.73 -7.98 1.75
CA PRO A 179 14.22 -9.33 1.59
C PRO A 179 14.65 -9.87 2.96
N PRO A 180 14.40 -11.15 3.27
CA PRO A 180 14.82 -11.72 4.54
C PRO A 180 16.31 -11.46 4.76
N LEU A 181 16.66 -11.00 5.96
CA LEU A 181 18.05 -10.77 6.33
C LEU A 181 18.87 -12.03 6.08
N THR A 182 20.05 -11.85 5.48
CA THR A 182 20.99 -12.95 5.31
C THR A 182 21.48 -13.45 6.66
N ARG A 183 21.99 -14.68 6.72
CA ARG A 183 22.64 -15.24 7.93
C ARG A 183 23.66 -14.28 8.54
N VAL A 184 24.46 -13.61 7.71
CA VAL A 184 25.50 -12.67 8.17
C VAL A 184 24.88 -11.44 8.82
N GLU A 185 23.82 -10.88 8.22
CA GLU A 185 23.11 -9.72 8.78
C GLU A 185 22.38 -10.07 10.08
N LEU A 186 21.83 -11.28 10.18
CA LEU A 186 21.22 -11.80 11.40
C LEU A 186 22.25 -11.98 12.53
N ILE A 187 23.47 -12.39 12.23
CA ILE A 187 24.57 -12.47 13.22
C ILE A 187 24.91 -11.07 13.73
N VAL A 188 25.13 -10.10 12.82
CA VAL A 188 25.41 -8.72 13.22
C VAL A 188 24.25 -8.13 14.04
N LEU A 189 23.01 -8.44 13.68
CA LEU A 189 21.84 -8.03 14.44
C LEU A 189 21.80 -8.67 15.84
N GLY A 190 22.09 -9.96 15.95
CA GLY A 190 22.19 -10.68 17.22
C GLY A 190 23.29 -10.14 18.15
N GLU A 191 24.47 -9.84 17.60
CA GLU A 191 25.56 -9.18 18.32
C GLU A 191 25.12 -7.82 18.89
N ARG A 192 24.37 -7.04 18.11
CA ARG A 192 23.84 -5.75 18.55
C ARG A 192 22.80 -5.89 19.65
N ILE A 193 21.93 -6.91 19.57
CA ILE A 193 20.92 -7.21 20.60
C ILE A 193 21.61 -7.49 21.95
N ILE A 194 22.67 -8.30 21.97
CA ILE A 194 23.36 -8.67 23.22
C ILE A 194 24.34 -7.61 23.75
N ALA A 195 24.72 -6.62 22.93
CA ALA A 195 25.74 -5.62 23.29
C ALA A 195 25.32 -4.63 24.40
N ALA A 196 24.12 -4.75 24.99
CA ALA A 196 23.62 -4.03 26.16
C ALA A 196 23.69 -2.48 26.12
N ASN A 197 23.82 -1.88 24.94
CA ASN A 197 24.06 -0.44 24.77
C ASN A 197 22.86 0.32 24.16
N GLU A 198 21.74 -0.36 23.91
CA GLU A 198 20.54 0.23 23.30
C GLU A 198 19.47 0.53 24.36
N SER A 199 18.61 1.53 24.11
CA SER A 199 17.47 1.79 25.00
C SER A 199 16.46 0.63 24.92
N PRO A 200 15.61 0.42 25.95
CA PRO A 200 14.62 -0.66 25.94
C PRO A 200 13.72 -0.66 24.70
N GLU A 201 13.31 0.53 24.22
CA GLU A 201 12.47 0.68 23.04
C GLU A 201 13.21 0.30 21.76
N LYS A 202 14.51 0.63 21.66
CA LYS A 202 15.34 0.22 20.53
C LYS A 202 15.65 -1.26 20.55
N LEU A 203 15.90 -1.81 21.74
CA LEU A 203 16.15 -3.24 21.91
C LEU A 203 14.93 -4.06 21.44
N GLN A 204 13.73 -3.64 21.85
CA GLN A 204 12.48 -4.27 21.41
C GLN A 204 12.35 -4.27 19.87
N LYS A 205 12.62 -3.15 19.21
CA LYS A 205 12.60 -3.06 17.74
C LYS A 205 13.64 -3.95 17.06
N LEU A 206 14.84 -4.09 17.64
CA LEU A 206 15.87 -4.99 17.11
C LEU A 206 15.45 -6.46 17.25
N MET A 207 14.80 -6.82 18.36
CA MET A 207 14.27 -8.15 18.59
C MET A 207 13.14 -8.49 17.62
N GLU A 208 12.18 -7.57 17.41
CA GLU A 208 11.11 -7.71 16.41
C GLU A 208 11.66 -7.86 14.98
N LEU A 209 12.69 -7.08 14.64
CA LEU A 209 13.37 -7.20 13.36
C LEU A 209 14.04 -8.57 13.20
N PHE A 210 14.65 -9.10 14.26
CA PHE A 210 15.24 -10.43 14.21
C PHE A 210 14.16 -11.51 14.01
N ASP A 211 13.10 -11.45 14.81
CA ASP A 211 12.01 -12.45 14.83
C ASP A 211 11.21 -12.49 13.52
N SER A 212 11.02 -11.35 12.86
CA SER A 212 10.38 -11.28 11.54
C SER A 212 11.22 -11.89 10.41
N ASN A 213 12.52 -12.14 10.64
CA ASN A 213 13.46 -12.64 9.64
C ASN A 213 13.91 -14.09 9.87
N VAL A 214 13.36 -14.78 10.88
CA VAL A 214 13.66 -16.19 11.16
C VAL A 214 12.38 -17.01 11.33
N PRO A 215 12.37 -18.30 10.95
CA PRO A 215 11.18 -19.14 11.10
C PRO A 215 10.88 -19.57 12.55
N TYR A 216 11.84 -19.41 13.46
CA TYR A 216 11.71 -19.78 14.86
C TYR A 216 10.83 -18.78 15.62
N PRO A 217 9.76 -19.23 16.31
CA PRO A 217 8.86 -18.33 17.04
C PRO A 217 9.59 -17.67 18.21
N GLN A 218 9.62 -16.34 18.23
CA GLN A 218 10.35 -15.54 19.23
C GLN A 218 11.85 -15.93 19.33
N GLY A 219 12.51 -16.16 18.19
CA GLY A 219 13.91 -16.59 18.14
C GLY A 219 14.90 -15.66 18.86
N SER A 220 14.60 -14.36 18.94
CA SER A 220 15.38 -13.36 19.67
C SER A 220 15.46 -13.65 21.18
N SER A 221 14.47 -14.34 21.75
CA SER A 221 14.50 -14.77 23.15
C SER A 221 15.64 -15.74 23.45
N LEU A 222 16.10 -16.51 22.46
CA LEU A 222 17.15 -17.50 22.61
C LEU A 222 18.53 -16.89 22.89
N PHE A 223 18.71 -15.58 22.69
CA PHE A 223 19.91 -14.87 23.14
C PHE A 223 20.00 -14.74 24.65
N TYR A 224 18.87 -14.80 25.35
CA TYR A 224 18.79 -14.57 26.80
C TYR A 224 18.36 -15.81 27.57
N TYR A 225 17.60 -16.70 26.94
CA TYR A 225 17.02 -17.87 27.58
C TYR A 225 17.24 -19.13 26.73
N PRO A 226 17.56 -20.27 27.34
CA PRO A 226 17.56 -21.54 26.61
C PRO A 226 16.13 -21.91 26.16
N GLU A 227 16.00 -22.72 25.12
CA GLU A 227 14.71 -23.14 24.55
C GLU A 227 13.77 -23.79 25.59
N ASP A 228 14.34 -24.58 26.51
CA ASP A 228 13.58 -25.28 27.55
C ASP A 228 13.41 -24.44 28.83
N ALA A 229 13.60 -23.12 28.78
CA ALA A 229 13.48 -22.27 29.94
C ALA A 229 12.07 -22.31 30.53
N ASP A 230 11.98 -22.75 31.79
CA ASP A 230 10.72 -22.89 32.55
C ASP A 230 10.37 -21.64 33.39
N GLY A 231 11.14 -20.57 33.27
CA GLY A 231 10.98 -19.33 34.03
C GLY A 231 11.41 -19.39 35.51
N ALA A 232 11.85 -20.55 36.02
CA ALA A 232 12.27 -20.74 37.42
C ALA A 232 13.79 -21.01 37.58
N GLY A 233 14.51 -21.25 36.49
CA GLY A 233 15.96 -21.46 36.48
C GLY A 233 16.81 -20.20 36.63
N ASP A 234 18.02 -20.35 37.18
CA ASP A 234 19.09 -19.34 37.13
C ASP A 234 19.85 -19.47 35.80
N TYR A 235 19.63 -18.51 34.91
CA TYR A 235 20.25 -18.44 33.59
C TYR A 235 21.38 -17.40 33.53
N SER A 236 21.90 -16.94 34.67
CA SER A 236 22.96 -15.91 34.71
C SER A 236 24.26 -16.31 34.01
N GLN A 237 24.50 -17.61 33.81
CA GLN A 237 25.64 -18.14 33.06
C GLN A 237 25.31 -18.52 31.61
N TYR A 238 24.06 -18.35 31.17
CA TYR A 238 23.66 -18.62 29.80
C TYR A 238 24.22 -17.51 28.88
N ASN A 239 25.10 -17.91 27.98
CA ASN A 239 25.77 -17.01 27.04
C ASN A 239 26.06 -17.77 25.73
N PRO A 240 25.03 -18.09 24.95
CA PRO A 240 25.20 -18.84 23.71
C PRO A 240 25.96 -17.99 22.68
N PRO A 241 26.75 -18.62 21.78
CA PRO A 241 27.27 -17.94 20.61
C PRO A 241 26.10 -17.42 19.75
N VAL A 242 26.21 -16.18 19.28
CA VAL A 242 25.17 -15.56 18.43
C VAL A 242 24.92 -16.39 17.18
N GLU A 243 25.98 -16.94 16.58
CA GLU A 243 25.91 -17.77 15.39
C GLU A 243 25.11 -19.06 15.62
N GLU A 244 25.24 -19.66 16.81
CA GLU A 244 24.51 -20.88 17.16
C GLU A 244 23.01 -20.60 17.27
N VAL A 245 22.65 -19.48 17.90
CA VAL A 245 21.25 -19.02 17.97
C VAL A 245 20.70 -18.74 16.58
N VAL A 246 21.44 -18.02 15.73
CA VAL A 246 21.02 -17.73 14.35
C VAL A 246 20.83 -19.01 13.53
N ASP A 247 21.78 -19.93 13.58
CA ASP A 247 21.71 -21.20 12.83
C ASP A 247 20.52 -22.05 13.29
N LYS A 248 20.28 -22.09 14.60
CA LYS A 248 19.13 -22.78 15.19
C LYS A 248 17.82 -22.15 14.73
N CYS A 249 17.73 -20.83 14.76
CA CYS A 249 16.56 -20.08 14.34
C CYS A 249 16.24 -20.33 12.85
N LEU A 250 17.26 -20.29 11.98
CA LEU A 250 17.11 -20.53 10.54
C LEU A 250 16.78 -22.00 10.21
N ALA A 251 17.27 -22.95 10.99
CA ALA A 251 17.00 -24.38 10.81
C ALA A 251 15.61 -24.82 11.29
N TYR A 252 14.87 -23.95 11.99
CA TYR A 252 13.59 -24.27 12.57
C TYR A 252 12.56 -24.65 11.49
N LYS A 253 11.93 -25.80 11.69
CA LYS A 253 10.82 -26.26 10.86
C LYS A 253 9.55 -26.19 11.69
N VAL A 254 8.61 -25.38 11.24
CA VAL A 254 7.26 -25.32 11.82
C VAL A 254 6.70 -26.73 11.82
N ARG A 255 6.51 -27.31 13.01
CA ARG A 255 5.78 -28.57 13.14
C ARG A 255 4.31 -28.24 12.91
N VAL A 256 3.81 -28.60 11.73
CA VAL A 256 2.36 -28.60 11.46
C VAL A 256 1.76 -29.66 12.38
N ILE A 257 0.97 -29.22 13.36
CA ILE A 257 0.13 -30.09 14.21
C ILE A 257 -1.24 -30.16 13.56
#